data_AF-A0A9E5R898-F1
#
_entry.id   AF-A0A9E5R898-F1
#
_cell.length_a   1.000
_cell.length_b   1.000
_cell.length_c   1.000
_cell.angle_alpha   90.00
_cell.angle_beta   90.00
_cell.angle_gamma   90.00
#
_symmetry.space_group_name_H-M   'P 1'
#
loop_
_entity.id
_entity.type
_entity.pdbx_description
1 polymer ?
#
loop_
_entity_poly.entity_id
_entity_poly.type
_entity_poly.pdbx_seq_one_letter_code
_entity_poly.pdbx_strand_id
1 'polypeptide(L)'
;MHDLRALIAEFEASDLEIRHSTPEAYLERVTTLNYPAPEYHGDIQRVLAGTYTSIAPIKRQQRQAEAWLASAERWAALAWWRYGLPYPAEELRAAWQRVMLNAFHDVLPGSLIENALPGVMDMYGYAKDTARRIVVSRQHAALPNVAPTPETIPLYVLNPHAHHVRGYVGGNFLRAYAGSISPGDFALYDDLGPAGLPSGAGWLARAGRQQNAALPGLCGGGPPHECAPL
;
A
#
# COMPACT_ATOMS: atom_id res chain seq x y z
N MET A 1 44.24 0.79 9.98
CA MET A 1 43.53 1.99 9.50
C MET A 1 44.60 3.03 9.24
N HIS A 2 44.94 3.27 7.97
CA HIS A 2 45.95 4.28 7.62
C HIS A 2 45.46 5.66 8.10
N ASP A 3 46.37 6.45 8.68
CA ASP A 3 46.07 7.80 9.11
C ASP A 3 45.82 8.67 7.87
N LEU A 4 44.59 9.12 7.69
CA LEU A 4 44.22 10.02 6.58
C LEU A 4 45.12 11.26 6.54
N ARG A 5 45.64 11.71 7.69
CA ARG A 5 46.58 12.84 7.76
C ARG A 5 47.94 12.49 7.16
N ALA A 6 48.42 11.27 7.36
CA ALA A 6 49.68 10.83 6.74
C ALA A 6 49.56 10.80 5.22
N LEU A 7 48.42 10.31 4.69
CA LEU A 7 48.14 10.34 3.25
C LEU A 7 48.04 11.78 2.72
N ILE A 8 47.43 12.71 3.45
CA ILE A 8 47.40 14.13 3.05
C ILE A 8 48.83 14.71 3.04
N ALA A 9 49.65 14.38 4.04
CA ALA A 9 51.02 14.85 4.17
C ALA A 9 51.93 14.39 3.01
N GLU A 10 51.68 13.21 2.43
CA GLU A 10 52.41 12.72 1.26
C GLU A 10 52.25 13.64 0.03
N PHE A 11 51.19 14.46 -0.03
CA PHE A 11 50.92 15.39 -1.12
C PHE A 11 51.37 16.83 -0.83
N GLU A 12 51.99 17.11 0.34
CA GLU A 12 52.46 18.46 0.69
C GLU A 12 53.48 19.04 -0.30
N ALA A 13 54.27 18.17 -0.95
CA ALA A 13 55.24 18.58 -1.96
C ALA A 13 54.65 18.69 -3.38
N SER A 14 53.35 18.40 -3.56
CA SER A 14 52.65 18.48 -4.85
C SER A 14 51.98 19.85 -5.04
N ASP A 15 51.49 20.11 -6.25
CA ASP A 15 50.65 21.26 -6.59
C ASP A 15 49.17 21.07 -6.22
N LEU A 16 48.83 19.94 -5.59
CA LEU A 16 47.48 19.59 -5.19
C LEU A 16 47.26 19.87 -3.70
N GLU A 17 46.19 20.62 -3.40
CA GLU A 17 45.73 20.80 -2.04
C GLU A 17 44.65 19.76 -1.69
N ILE A 18 45.02 18.79 -0.85
CA ILE A 18 44.06 17.78 -0.35
C ILE A 18 43.47 18.24 0.98
N ARG A 19 42.15 18.33 1.06
CA ARG A 19 41.42 18.68 2.28
C ARG A 19 40.46 17.57 2.67
N HIS A 20 40.54 17.12 3.92
CA HIS A 20 39.45 16.34 4.51
C HIS A 20 38.27 17.28 4.78
N SER A 21 37.12 17.01 4.17
CA SER A 21 36.00 17.94 4.11
C SER A 21 34.65 17.22 4.23
N THR A 22 33.57 17.98 4.12
CA THR A 22 32.20 17.48 4.14
C THR A 22 31.47 17.84 2.84
N PRO A 23 30.38 17.13 2.49
CA PRO A 23 29.56 17.49 1.34
C PRO A 23 29.08 18.94 1.37
N GLU A 24 28.75 19.47 2.55
CA GLU A 24 28.27 20.84 2.73
C GLU A 24 29.33 21.87 2.34
N ALA A 25 30.56 21.72 2.87
CA ALA A 25 31.67 22.61 2.54
C ALA A 25 32.05 22.54 1.06
N TYR A 26 31.95 21.36 0.44
CA TYR A 26 32.15 21.20 -1.00
C TYR A 26 31.09 21.96 -1.81
N LEU A 27 29.81 21.79 -1.48
CA LEU A 27 28.70 22.46 -2.18
C LEU A 27 28.77 23.99 -2.02
N GLU A 28 29.09 24.48 -0.82
CA GLU A 28 29.32 25.91 -0.58
C GLU A 28 30.43 26.44 -1.49
N ARG A 29 31.54 25.71 -1.62
CA ARG A 29 32.63 26.11 -2.50
C ARG A 29 32.23 26.10 -3.98
N VAL A 30 31.66 24.99 -4.47
CA VAL A 30 31.36 24.83 -5.90
C VAL A 30 30.33 25.84 -6.37
N THR A 31 29.33 26.16 -5.55
CA THR A 31 28.32 27.18 -5.89
C THR A 31 28.91 28.58 -6.06
N THR A 32 30.01 28.92 -5.38
CA THR A 32 30.72 30.19 -5.60
C THR A 32 31.51 30.26 -6.92
N LEU A 33 31.80 29.14 -7.56
CA LEU A 33 32.61 29.10 -8.78
C LEU A 33 31.83 29.57 -10.03
N ASN A 34 30.50 29.74 -9.92
CA ASN A 34 29.60 30.14 -11.02
C ASN A 34 29.89 29.40 -12.34
N TYR A 35 30.14 28.09 -12.24
CA TYR A 35 30.50 27.25 -13.37
C TYR A 35 29.28 27.02 -14.27
N PRO A 36 29.37 27.23 -15.60
CA PRO A 36 28.26 26.98 -16.52
C PRO A 36 28.04 25.47 -16.68
N ALA A 37 27.24 24.87 -15.79
CA ALA A 37 26.90 23.46 -15.81
C ALA A 37 25.85 23.15 -16.90
N PRO A 38 25.93 21.99 -17.58
CA PRO A 38 24.91 21.57 -18.53
C PRO A 38 23.59 21.26 -17.81
N GLU A 39 22.48 21.71 -18.39
CA GLU A 39 21.13 21.39 -17.92
C GLU A 39 20.67 20.04 -18.48
N TYR A 40 20.07 19.21 -17.63
CA TYR A 40 19.49 17.92 -18.02
C TYR A 40 18.02 17.86 -17.62
N HIS A 41 17.16 17.44 -18.55
CA HIS A 41 15.72 17.34 -18.34
C HIS A 41 15.27 15.87 -18.42
N GLY A 42 14.41 15.45 -17.49
CA GLY A 42 13.84 14.10 -17.43
C GLY A 42 14.48 13.19 -16.37
N ASP A 43 14.12 11.91 -16.40
CA ASP A 43 14.61 10.93 -15.44
C ASP A 43 16.08 10.55 -15.72
N ILE A 44 16.81 10.30 -14.64
CA ILE A 44 18.23 9.89 -14.68
C ILE A 44 18.43 8.38 -14.56
N GLN A 45 17.36 7.59 -14.73
CA GLN A 45 17.46 6.14 -14.63
C GLN A 45 18.20 5.55 -15.85
N ARG A 46 19.46 5.14 -15.65
CA ARG A 46 20.36 4.69 -16.72
C ARG A 46 20.91 3.29 -16.52
N VAL A 47 20.73 2.70 -15.34
CA VAL A 47 21.36 1.43 -14.95
C VAL A 47 20.42 0.58 -14.10
N LEU A 48 20.72 -0.73 -14.01
CA LEU A 48 20.04 -1.65 -13.09
C LEU A 48 18.52 -1.85 -13.32
N ALA A 49 18.02 -1.69 -14.55
CA ALA A 49 16.60 -1.92 -14.86
C ALA A 49 16.08 -3.32 -14.49
N GLY A 50 16.95 -4.34 -14.46
CA GLY A 50 16.59 -5.69 -14.02
C GLY A 50 16.08 -5.75 -12.57
N THR A 51 16.40 -4.76 -11.74
CA THR A 51 15.96 -4.69 -10.34
C THR A 51 14.45 -4.50 -10.18
N TYR A 52 13.76 -3.99 -11.21
CA TYR A 52 12.32 -3.83 -11.18
C TYR A 52 11.58 -5.17 -11.13
N THR A 53 12.17 -6.22 -11.71
CA THR A 53 11.57 -7.55 -11.79
C THR A 53 12.22 -8.57 -10.84
N SER A 54 13.38 -8.27 -10.27
CA SER A 54 14.05 -9.16 -9.31
C SER A 54 13.16 -9.39 -8.09
N ILE A 55 13.05 -10.63 -7.58
CA ILE A 55 12.30 -10.98 -6.36
C ILE A 55 10.93 -10.27 -6.27
N ALA A 56 10.04 -10.59 -7.21
CA ALA A 56 8.67 -10.07 -7.24
C ALA A 56 7.91 -10.14 -5.89
N PRO A 57 8.12 -11.15 -5.00
CA PRO A 57 7.51 -11.16 -3.68
C PRO A 57 7.82 -9.91 -2.85
N ILE A 58 9.05 -9.40 -2.85
CA ILE A 58 9.42 -8.20 -2.06
C ILE A 58 8.63 -6.98 -2.56
N LYS A 59 8.60 -6.75 -3.88
CA LYS A 59 7.85 -5.63 -4.48
C LYS A 59 6.36 -5.70 -4.15
N ARG A 60 5.79 -6.92 -4.19
CA ARG A 60 4.40 -7.15 -3.81
C ARG A 60 4.16 -6.83 -2.34
N GLN A 61 5.05 -7.26 -1.45
CA GLN A 61 4.92 -6.98 -0.03
C GLN A 61 5.09 -5.50 0.30
N GLN A 62 6.05 -4.82 -0.33
CA GLN A 62 6.23 -3.36 -0.25
C GLN A 62 4.93 -2.65 -0.59
N ARG A 63 4.38 -2.91 -1.79
CA ARG A 63 3.17 -2.26 -2.25
C ARG A 63 1.96 -2.54 -1.36
N GLN A 64 1.83 -3.78 -0.88
CA GLN A 64 0.76 -4.15 0.05
C GLN A 64 0.91 -3.43 1.40
N ALA A 65 2.12 -3.38 1.96
CA ALA A 65 2.36 -2.72 3.23
C ALA A 65 2.09 -1.21 3.15
N GLU A 66 2.55 -0.54 2.09
CA GLU A 66 2.24 0.88 1.81
C GLU A 66 0.72 1.12 1.73
N ALA A 67 0.00 0.28 0.98
CA ALA A 67 -1.44 0.41 0.83
C ALA A 67 -2.20 0.20 2.15
N TRP A 68 -1.77 -0.78 2.95
CA TRP A 68 -2.35 -1.04 4.26
C TRP A 68 -2.08 0.10 5.25
N LEU A 69 -0.84 0.60 5.31
CA LEU A 69 -0.50 1.72 6.19
C LEU A 69 -1.21 3.01 5.80
N ALA A 70 -1.25 3.33 4.50
CA ALA A 70 -2.02 4.48 4.01
C ALA A 70 -3.52 4.35 4.34
N SER A 71 -4.07 3.12 4.36
CA SER A 71 -5.46 2.89 4.77
C SER A 71 -5.64 3.03 6.27
N ALA A 72 -4.68 2.55 7.08
CA ALA A 72 -4.68 2.69 8.53
C ALA A 72 -4.63 4.16 8.96
N GLU A 73 -3.79 4.98 8.32
CA GLU A 73 -3.72 6.43 8.56
C GLU A 73 -5.03 7.13 8.23
N ARG A 74 -5.64 6.81 7.08
CA ARG A 74 -6.95 7.37 6.70
C ARG A 74 -8.03 7.06 7.74
N TRP A 75 -8.13 5.80 8.16
CA TRP A 75 -9.09 5.39 9.18
C TRP A 75 -8.79 5.98 10.56
N ALA A 76 -7.52 6.08 10.94
CA ALA A 76 -7.09 6.72 12.18
C ALA A 76 -7.40 8.22 12.19
N ALA A 77 -7.14 8.92 11.09
CA ALA A 77 -7.44 10.34 10.95
C ALA A 77 -8.95 10.59 10.99
N LEU A 78 -9.75 9.78 10.28
CA LEU A 78 -11.21 9.86 10.33
C LEU A 78 -11.72 9.64 11.75
N ALA A 79 -11.23 8.59 12.43
CA ALA A 79 -11.69 8.25 13.76
C ALA A 79 -11.31 9.30 14.81
N TRP A 80 -10.12 9.89 14.67
CA TRP A 80 -9.68 11.00 15.49
C TRP A 80 -10.56 12.24 15.28
N TRP A 81 -10.79 12.63 14.02
CA TRP A 81 -11.55 13.82 13.70
C TRP A 81 -13.05 13.70 14.04
N ARG A 82 -13.67 12.55 13.69
CA ARG A 82 -15.13 12.39 13.78
C ARG A 82 -15.61 11.84 15.12
N TYR A 83 -14.80 11.01 15.79
CA TYR A 83 -15.18 10.28 17.00
C TYR A 83 -14.29 10.59 18.21
N GLY A 84 -13.28 11.46 18.06
CA GLY A 84 -12.39 11.85 19.17
C GLY A 84 -11.46 10.75 19.66
N LEU A 85 -11.27 9.67 18.87
CA LEU A 85 -10.34 8.59 19.24
C LEU A 85 -8.88 9.02 19.13
N PRO A 86 -7.96 8.51 19.97
CA PRO A 86 -6.55 8.87 19.89
C PRO A 86 -5.93 8.39 18.58
N TYR A 87 -5.11 9.24 17.95
CA TYR A 87 -4.34 8.90 16.76
C TYR A 87 -3.12 8.04 17.14
N PRO A 88 -2.94 6.83 16.58
CA PRO A 88 -1.89 5.88 16.96
C PRO A 88 -0.54 6.24 16.29
N ALA A 89 0.00 7.42 16.60
CA ALA A 89 1.20 7.97 15.95
C ALA A 89 2.43 7.06 16.07
N GLU A 90 2.70 6.54 17.27
CA GLU A 90 3.89 5.72 17.53
C GLU A 90 3.83 4.35 16.82
N GLU A 91 2.66 3.69 16.84
CA GLU A 91 2.45 2.41 16.15
C GLU A 91 2.63 2.58 14.63
N LEU A 92 2.04 3.63 14.05
CA LEU A 92 2.18 3.93 12.63
C LEU A 92 3.61 4.29 12.26
N ARG A 93 4.29 5.11 13.06
CA ARG A 93 5.71 5.46 12.85
C ARG A 93 6.60 4.22 12.83
N ALA A 94 6.44 3.35 13.83
CA ALA A 94 7.22 2.12 13.93
C ALA A 94 6.97 1.17 12.75
N ALA A 95 5.73 1.10 12.26
CA ALA A 95 5.38 0.30 11.08
C ALA A 95 5.96 0.89 9.77
N TRP A 96 5.86 2.21 9.58
CA TRP A 96 6.44 2.90 8.43
C TRP A 96 7.96 2.80 8.38
N GLN A 97 8.64 2.92 9.52
CA GLN A 97 10.10 2.77 9.58
C GLN A 97 10.56 1.42 9.04
N ARG A 98 9.81 0.34 9.29
CA ARG A 98 10.12 -1.00 8.75
C ARG A 98 9.90 -1.09 7.24
N VAL A 99 8.83 -0.48 6.73
CA VAL A 99 8.59 -0.38 5.28
C VAL A 99 9.66 0.47 4.60
N MET A 100 10.09 1.57 5.21
CA MET A 100 11.15 2.44 4.68
C MET A 100 12.53 1.77 4.75
N LEU A 101 12.81 1.00 5.79
CA LEU A 101 14.03 0.19 5.87
C LEU A 101 14.08 -0.84 4.73
N ASN A 102 12.94 -1.45 4.42
CA ASN A 102 12.82 -2.37 3.29
C ASN A 102 12.85 -1.68 1.91
N ALA A 103 12.66 -0.36 1.85
CA ALA A 103 12.81 0.43 0.62
C ALA A 103 14.29 0.73 0.29
N PHE A 104 15.24 0.28 1.11
CA PHE A 104 16.66 0.40 0.85
C PHE A 104 17.06 -0.23 -0.50
N HIS A 105 18.05 0.36 -1.18
CA HIS A 105 18.41 0.01 -2.56
C HIS A 105 18.97 -1.39 -2.74
N ASP A 106 19.36 -2.09 -1.67
CA ASP A 106 19.68 -3.51 -1.77
C ASP A 106 18.52 -4.44 -1.43
N VAL A 107 17.53 -3.94 -0.70
CA VAL A 107 16.38 -4.75 -0.27
C VAL A 107 15.28 -4.71 -1.33
N LEU A 108 14.68 -3.53 -1.58
CA LEU A 108 13.56 -3.41 -2.49
C LEU A 108 13.96 -3.80 -3.93
N PRO A 109 15.11 -3.35 -4.47
CA PRO A 109 15.65 -3.82 -5.75
C PRO A 109 15.97 -5.32 -5.83
N GLY A 110 16.17 -6.01 -4.70
CA GLY A 110 16.37 -7.45 -4.68
C GLY A 110 17.82 -7.91 -4.86
N SER A 111 18.81 -7.06 -4.57
CA SER A 111 20.24 -7.39 -4.58
C SER A 111 20.78 -7.89 -3.23
N LEU A 112 19.92 -8.04 -2.23
CA LEU A 112 20.22 -8.67 -0.94
C LEU A 112 20.68 -10.12 -1.08
N ILE A 113 21.40 -10.59 -0.06
CA ILE A 113 21.68 -12.02 0.14
C ILE A 113 20.40 -12.76 0.58
N GLU A 114 20.27 -14.02 0.16
CA GLU A 114 19.08 -14.84 0.46
C GLU A 114 18.77 -14.93 1.97
N ASN A 115 19.80 -15.01 2.81
CA ASN A 115 19.64 -15.12 4.27
C ASN A 115 18.93 -13.90 4.91
N ALA A 116 18.91 -12.74 4.25
CA ALA A 116 18.19 -11.57 4.75
C ALA A 116 16.68 -11.62 4.45
N LEU A 117 16.24 -12.48 3.52
CA LEU A 117 14.85 -12.54 3.05
C LEU A 117 13.82 -12.79 4.16
N PRO A 118 14.02 -13.71 5.12
CA PRO A 118 13.07 -13.92 6.21
C PRO A 118 12.83 -12.65 7.04
N GLY A 119 13.90 -11.96 7.45
CA GLY A 119 13.80 -10.71 8.22
C GLY A 119 13.09 -9.58 7.44
N VAL A 120 13.33 -9.50 6.13
CA VAL A 120 12.60 -8.58 5.23
C VAL A 120 11.10 -8.88 5.25
N MET A 121 10.71 -10.16 5.13
CA MET A 121 9.31 -10.58 5.16
C MET A 121 8.64 -10.34 6.52
N ASP A 122 9.36 -10.57 7.62
CA ASP A 122 8.85 -10.33 8.99
C ASP A 122 8.56 -8.85 9.22
N MET A 123 9.42 -7.95 8.71
CA MET A 123 9.18 -6.51 8.77
C MET A 123 7.90 -6.09 8.02
N TYR A 124 7.64 -6.68 6.85
CA TYR A 124 6.36 -6.48 6.16
C TYR A 124 5.18 -7.10 6.92
N GLY A 125 5.39 -8.25 7.55
CA GLY A 125 4.40 -8.91 8.41
C GLY A 125 3.96 -7.98 9.54
N TYR A 126 4.91 -7.44 10.29
CA TYR A 126 4.67 -6.47 11.37
C TYR A 126 3.91 -5.23 10.88
N ALA A 127 4.35 -4.63 9.77
CA ALA A 127 3.73 -3.42 9.24
C ALA A 127 2.26 -3.66 8.85
N LYS A 128 1.99 -4.76 8.15
CA LYS A 128 0.63 -5.12 7.73
C LYS A 128 -0.26 -5.52 8.90
N ASP A 129 0.26 -6.26 9.89
CA ASP A 129 -0.51 -6.61 11.08
C ASP A 129 -0.93 -5.37 11.87
N THR A 130 0.04 -4.48 12.14
CA THR A 130 -0.21 -3.19 12.81
C THR A 130 -1.27 -2.38 12.08
N ALA A 131 -1.13 -2.24 10.75
CA ALA A 131 -2.09 -1.54 9.92
C ALA A 131 -3.51 -2.15 10.00
N ARG A 132 -3.63 -3.47 9.90
CA ARG A 132 -4.92 -4.17 9.95
C ARG A 132 -5.60 -4.02 11.31
N ARG A 133 -4.85 -4.12 12.40
CA ARG A 133 -5.38 -3.90 13.77
C ARG A 133 -5.97 -2.49 13.91
N ILE A 134 -5.23 -1.49 13.43
CA ILE A 134 -5.71 -0.10 13.42
C ILE A 134 -6.98 0.01 12.57
N VAL A 135 -6.95 -0.46 11.31
CA VAL A 135 -8.10 -0.38 10.40
C VAL A 135 -9.35 -1.01 11.03
N VAL A 136 -9.27 -2.25 11.54
CA VAL A 136 -10.40 -2.95 12.14
C VAL A 136 -10.93 -2.20 13.37
N SER A 137 -10.03 -1.76 14.26
CA SER A 137 -10.42 -1.01 15.46
C SER A 137 -11.15 0.30 15.11
N ARG A 138 -10.67 1.03 14.10
CA ARG A 138 -11.27 2.31 13.69
C ARG A 138 -12.55 2.12 12.90
N GLN A 139 -12.62 1.09 12.06
CA GLN A 139 -13.85 0.71 11.37
C GLN A 139 -14.95 0.33 12.36
N HIS A 140 -14.62 -0.43 13.40
CA HIS A 140 -15.57 -0.79 14.44
C HIS A 140 -16.12 0.44 15.16
N ALA A 141 -15.26 1.42 15.46
CA ALA A 141 -15.69 2.68 16.07
C ALA A 141 -16.55 3.55 15.15
N ALA A 142 -16.45 3.36 13.84
CA ALA A 142 -17.26 4.06 12.85
C ALA A 142 -18.65 3.42 12.64
N LEU A 143 -18.88 2.23 13.19
CA LEU A 143 -20.18 1.57 13.08
C LEU A 143 -21.24 2.37 13.85
N PRO A 144 -22.43 2.57 13.27
CA PRO A 144 -23.49 3.28 13.96
C PRO A 144 -23.98 2.45 15.14
N ASN A 145 -24.23 3.12 16.26
CA ASN A 145 -24.77 2.51 17.48
C ASN A 145 -26.29 2.34 17.36
N VAL A 146 -26.72 1.46 16.45
CA VAL A 146 -28.13 1.15 16.20
C VAL A 146 -28.39 -0.30 16.62
N ALA A 147 -29.47 -0.52 17.36
CA ALA A 147 -29.89 -1.86 17.74
C ALA A 147 -30.14 -2.69 16.47
N PRO A 148 -29.55 -3.89 16.35
CA PRO A 148 -29.78 -4.73 15.19
C PRO A 148 -31.27 -5.12 15.14
N THR A 149 -31.83 -5.16 13.94
CA THR A 149 -33.16 -5.75 13.76
C THR A 149 -33.05 -7.25 14.11
N PRO A 150 -33.97 -7.79 14.93
CA PRO A 150 -33.97 -9.22 15.24
C PRO A 150 -33.87 -10.07 13.97
N GLU A 151 -33.11 -11.16 14.04
CA GLU A 151 -32.96 -12.14 12.94
C GLU A 151 -32.27 -11.59 11.67
N THR A 152 -31.67 -10.40 11.74
CA THR A 152 -30.91 -9.80 10.63
C THR A 152 -29.41 -9.70 10.93
N ILE A 153 -28.60 -9.61 9.86
CA ILE A 153 -27.17 -9.33 9.93
C ILE A 153 -26.94 -7.97 9.23
N PRO A 154 -26.59 -6.90 9.96
CA PRO A 154 -26.36 -5.60 9.35
C PRO A 154 -25.04 -5.59 8.57
N LEU A 155 -25.08 -5.03 7.36
CA LEU A 155 -23.90 -4.83 6.50
C LEU A 155 -23.69 -3.36 6.25
N TYR A 156 -22.53 -2.87 6.64
CA TYR A 156 -22.10 -1.50 6.40
C TYR A 156 -21.08 -1.48 5.29
N VAL A 157 -21.40 -0.78 4.20
CA VAL A 157 -20.51 -0.60 3.06
C VAL A 157 -20.07 0.86 3.05
N LEU A 158 -18.77 1.10 3.23
CA LEU A 158 -18.18 2.42 3.08
C LEU A 158 -17.33 2.45 1.81
N ASN A 159 -17.47 3.53 1.03
CA ASN A 159 -16.49 3.89 0.02
C ASN A 159 -15.35 4.71 0.67
N PRO A 160 -14.12 4.17 0.82
CA PRO A 160 -13.00 4.87 1.42
C PRO A 160 -12.25 5.78 0.44
N HIS A 161 -12.70 5.89 -0.81
CA HIS A 161 -12.07 6.70 -1.85
C HIS A 161 -12.64 8.12 -1.87
N ALA A 162 -11.80 9.10 -2.24
CA ALA A 162 -12.19 10.50 -2.40
C ALA A 162 -13.06 10.77 -3.65
N HIS A 163 -13.43 9.73 -4.39
CA HIS A 163 -14.25 9.79 -5.59
C HIS A 163 -15.32 8.71 -5.56
N HIS A 164 -16.37 8.91 -6.36
CA HIS A 164 -17.46 7.94 -6.48
C HIS A 164 -16.96 6.62 -7.08
N VAL A 165 -17.28 5.49 -6.43
CA VAL A 165 -16.90 4.15 -6.89
C VAL A 165 -18.15 3.36 -7.24
N ARG A 166 -18.14 2.71 -8.41
CA ARG A 166 -19.16 1.75 -8.82
C ARG A 166 -18.50 0.39 -8.98
N GLY A 167 -18.99 -0.61 -8.25
CA GLY A 167 -18.45 -1.96 -8.32
C GLY A 167 -19.31 -2.95 -7.54
N TYR A 168 -19.01 -4.23 -7.72
CA TYR A 168 -19.65 -5.30 -6.96
C TYR A 168 -18.99 -5.43 -5.59
N VAL A 169 -19.80 -5.49 -4.53
CA VAL A 169 -19.35 -5.81 -3.18
C VAL A 169 -19.64 -7.29 -2.91
N GLY A 170 -18.59 -8.09 -2.77
CA GLY A 170 -18.70 -9.49 -2.41
C GLY A 170 -18.56 -9.67 -0.90
N GLY A 171 -19.52 -10.34 -0.26
CA GLY A 171 -19.45 -10.77 1.13
C GLY A 171 -19.57 -12.28 1.23
N ASN A 172 -18.72 -12.91 2.04
CA ASN A 172 -18.88 -14.32 2.40
C ASN A 172 -19.44 -14.40 3.82
N PHE A 173 -20.71 -14.74 3.93
CA PHE A 173 -21.31 -15.13 5.19
C PHE A 173 -21.20 -16.63 5.28
N LEU A 174 -20.64 -17.16 6.37
CA LEU A 174 -20.56 -18.59 6.69
C LEU A 174 -21.96 -19.22 6.90
N ARG A 175 -22.91 -18.92 6.01
CA ARG A 175 -24.26 -19.43 5.94
C ARG A 175 -24.19 -20.77 5.22
N ALA A 176 -23.56 -21.75 5.87
CA ALA A 176 -23.43 -23.11 5.36
C ALA A 176 -24.78 -23.85 5.24
N TYR A 177 -25.92 -23.25 5.63
CA TYR A 177 -27.19 -23.95 5.81
C TYR A 177 -28.47 -23.19 5.39
N ALA A 178 -28.40 -22.18 4.52
CA ALA A 178 -29.62 -21.57 3.99
C ALA A 178 -29.66 -21.54 2.47
N GLY A 179 -30.87 -21.63 1.93
CA GLY A 179 -31.15 -21.57 0.48
C GLY A 179 -30.75 -20.24 -0.16
N SER A 180 -31.05 -20.13 -1.47
CA SER A 180 -30.79 -18.95 -2.29
C SER A 180 -31.34 -17.66 -1.63
N ILE A 181 -30.50 -16.61 -1.58
CA ILE A 181 -30.90 -15.28 -1.15
C ILE A 181 -31.75 -14.63 -2.25
N SER A 182 -32.93 -14.13 -1.91
CA SER A 182 -33.82 -13.41 -2.81
C SER A 182 -33.73 -11.89 -2.59
N PRO A 183 -34.07 -11.04 -3.58
CA PRO A 183 -34.04 -9.58 -3.46
C PRO A 183 -34.89 -8.99 -2.31
N GLY A 184 -35.86 -9.73 -1.77
CA GLY A 184 -36.66 -9.33 -0.62
C GLY A 184 -36.03 -9.63 0.75
N ASP A 185 -34.89 -10.32 0.78
CA ASP A 185 -34.24 -10.77 2.02
C ASP A 185 -33.32 -9.69 2.64
N PHE A 186 -33.24 -8.49 2.02
CA PHE A 186 -32.39 -7.39 2.49
C PHE A 186 -33.06 -6.02 2.31
N ALA A 187 -32.71 -5.09 3.20
CA ALA A 187 -33.05 -3.68 3.09
C ALA A 187 -31.77 -2.88 2.84
N LEU A 188 -31.81 -1.98 1.84
CA LEU A 188 -30.70 -1.07 1.54
C LEU A 188 -30.98 0.29 2.17
N TYR A 189 -29.99 0.80 2.89
CA TYR A 189 -29.98 2.15 3.42
C TYR A 189 -28.79 2.89 2.81
N ASP A 190 -29.02 4.11 2.34
CA ASP A 190 -27.96 5.04 1.97
C ASP A 190 -27.82 6.12 3.05
N ASP A 191 -26.91 7.08 2.81
CA ASP A 191 -26.64 8.18 3.74
C ASP A 191 -27.85 9.11 3.97
N LEU A 192 -28.94 8.96 3.21
CA LEU A 192 -30.17 9.77 3.26
C LEU A 192 -31.40 8.99 3.76
N GLY A 193 -31.27 7.68 4.05
CA GLY A 193 -32.35 6.85 4.59
C GLY A 193 -32.59 5.58 3.77
N PRO A 194 -33.82 5.01 3.80
CA PRO A 194 -34.15 3.84 3.00
C PRO A 194 -34.04 4.17 1.51
N ALA A 195 -33.00 3.66 0.87
CA ALA A 195 -32.85 3.77 -0.56
C ALA A 195 -33.68 2.66 -1.19
N GLY A 196 -34.70 3.01 -1.99
CA GLY A 196 -35.34 2.03 -2.86
C GLY A 196 -34.27 1.30 -3.69
N LEU A 197 -34.44 0.00 -3.94
CA LEU A 197 -33.50 -0.77 -4.76
C LEU A 197 -33.25 -0.01 -6.08
N PRO A 198 -31.99 0.31 -6.44
CA PRO A 198 -31.72 1.07 -7.65
C PRO A 198 -32.29 0.33 -8.86
N SER A 199 -33.14 1.00 -9.66
CA SER A 199 -33.69 0.44 -10.88
C SER A 199 -32.54 0.05 -11.83
N GLY A 200 -32.37 -1.26 -12.07
CA GLY A 200 -31.29 -1.81 -12.91
C GLY A 200 -30.08 -2.39 -12.16
N ALA A 201 -30.10 -2.45 -10.82
CA ALA A 201 -29.14 -3.23 -10.05
C ALA A 201 -29.45 -4.74 -10.18
N GLY A 202 -28.84 -5.39 -11.19
CA GLY A 202 -28.87 -6.84 -11.31
C GLY A 202 -28.02 -7.46 -10.20
N TRP A 203 -28.65 -8.12 -9.23
CA TRP A 203 -27.95 -8.88 -8.20
C TRP A 203 -27.77 -10.34 -8.66
N LEU A 204 -26.53 -10.79 -8.71
CA LEU A 204 -26.17 -12.20 -8.90
C LEU A 204 -25.67 -12.76 -7.57
N ALA A 205 -26.56 -13.39 -6.80
CA ALA A 205 -26.17 -14.20 -5.65
C ALA A 205 -25.80 -15.61 -6.12
N ARG A 206 -24.50 -15.94 -6.15
CA ARG A 206 -24.04 -17.32 -6.34
C ARG A 206 -23.59 -17.90 -5.00
N ALA A 207 -24.32 -18.88 -4.49
CA ALA A 207 -23.82 -19.77 -3.45
C ALA A 207 -22.85 -20.76 -4.09
N GLY A 208 -21.55 -20.49 -4.00
CA GLY A 208 -20.50 -21.40 -4.46
C GLY A 208 -19.77 -22.02 -3.28
N ARG A 209 -19.70 -23.35 -3.22
CA ARG A 209 -18.61 -24.03 -2.48
C ARG A 209 -17.30 -23.54 -3.08
N GLN A 210 -16.29 -23.24 -2.25
CA GLN A 210 -14.93 -22.98 -2.73
C GLN A 210 -14.48 -24.18 -3.58
N GLN A 211 -14.59 -24.03 -4.89
CA GLN A 211 -13.79 -24.73 -5.87
C GLN A 211 -13.10 -23.62 -6.65
N ASN A 212 -11.79 -23.76 -6.86
CA ASN A 212 -11.00 -22.88 -7.70
C ASN A 212 -11.50 -22.95 -9.15
N ALA A 213 -12.65 -22.33 -9.42
CA ALA A 213 -13.20 -22.18 -10.75
C ALA A 213 -12.89 -20.75 -11.20
N ALA A 214 -12.10 -20.65 -12.25
CA ALA A 214 -11.87 -19.40 -12.96
C ALA A 214 -13.21 -18.70 -13.23
N LEU A 215 -13.26 -17.40 -12.96
CA LEU A 215 -14.39 -16.55 -13.34
C LEU A 215 -14.70 -16.80 -14.82
N PRO A 216 -15.96 -17.03 -15.23
CA PRO A 216 -16.29 -17.18 -16.64
C PRO A 216 -15.90 -15.89 -17.35
N GLY A 217 -15.04 -16.01 -18.37
CA GLY A 217 -14.64 -14.90 -19.21
C GLY A 217 -15.84 -14.21 -19.82
N LEU A 218 -15.86 -12.88 -19.72
CA LEU A 218 -16.73 -11.99 -20.47
C LEU A 218 -16.30 -12.02 -21.94
N CYS A 219 -16.59 -13.10 -22.64
CA CYS A 219 -16.55 -13.12 -24.10
C CYS A 219 -17.99 -12.97 -24.59
N GLY A 220 -18.38 -11.75 -24.93
CA GLY A 220 -19.60 -11.52 -25.69
C GLY A 220 -19.43 -12.12 -27.08
N GLY A 221 -20.11 -13.23 -27.36
CA GLY A 221 -20.57 -13.70 -28.68
C GLY A 221 -19.67 -13.61 -29.93
N GLY A 222 -18.35 -13.43 -29.81
CA GLY A 222 -17.42 -13.26 -30.92
C GLY A 222 -16.31 -14.32 -30.95
N PRO A 223 -15.69 -14.57 -32.11
CA PRO A 223 -14.72 -15.64 -32.31
C PRO A 223 -13.43 -15.44 -31.48
N PRO A 224 -12.74 -16.55 -31.13
CA PRO A 224 -11.84 -16.66 -29.97
C PRO A 224 -10.46 -16.00 -30.08
N HIS A 225 -10.26 -15.03 -30.98
CA HIS A 225 -8.92 -14.49 -31.28
C HIS A 225 -8.63 -13.10 -30.69
N GLU A 226 -9.59 -12.44 -30.03
CA GLU A 226 -9.47 -11.02 -29.63
C GLU A 226 -9.31 -10.73 -28.13
N CYS A 227 -8.99 -11.73 -27.29
CA CYS A 227 -8.62 -11.44 -25.90
C CYS A 227 -7.11 -11.17 -25.77
N ALA A 228 -6.72 -9.90 -25.69
CA ALA A 228 -5.36 -9.49 -25.32
C ALA A 228 -5.06 -9.78 -23.83
N PRO A 229 -3.82 -10.18 -23.48
CA PRO A 229 -3.46 -10.56 -22.11
C PRO A 229 -3.22 -9.33 -21.21
N LEU A 230 -3.63 -9.44 -19.94
CA LEU A 230 -3.22 -8.55 -18.83
C LEU A 230 -1.80 -8.87 -18.36
#